data_AF-A0A7J7L060-F1
#
_entry.id   AF-A0A7J7L060-F1
#
_cell.length_a   1.000
_cell.length_b   1.000
_cell.length_c   1.000
_cell.angle_alpha   90.00
_cell.angle_beta   90.00
_cell.angle_gamma   90.00
#
_symmetry.space_group_name_H-M   'P 1'
#
loop_
_entity.id
_entity.type
_entity.pdbx_description
1 polymer ?
#
loop_
_entity_poly.entity_id
_entity_poly.type
_entity_poly.pdbx_seq_one_letter_code
_entity_poly.pdbx_strand_id
1 'polypeptide(L)'
;MQVRRGADRAEIYSLAFSSTAEWLVVSSDKGTIHVFGLKVNSGVPQIDKPYTSSDVNVTLPTTGSSLSFIRGVLPKYFSSEWSVAQFRLPEGSQYIVAFGHQKNTIVILGMDGSFYRCQFDPVTRGEMTQLEFYNILKPEETF
;
A
#
# COMPACT_ATOMS: atom_id res chain seq x y z
N MET A 1 -17.50 26.59 14.71
CA MET A 1 -17.91 25.52 13.76
C MET A 1 -17.10 24.27 14.08
N GLN A 2 -17.75 23.13 14.31
CA GLN A 2 -17.09 21.86 14.60
C GLN A 2 -17.09 21.01 13.33
N VAL A 3 -15.92 20.80 12.73
CA VAL A 3 -15.78 19.95 11.55
C VAL A 3 -15.77 18.50 12.03
N ARG A 4 -16.87 17.77 11.78
CA ARG A 4 -16.87 16.32 11.89
C ARG A 4 -16.11 15.75 10.70
N ARG A 5 -14.77 15.72 10.76
CA ARG A 5 -14.00 14.90 9.82
C ARG A 5 -14.16 13.43 10.22
N GLY A 6 -15.31 12.85 9.91
CA GLY A 6 -15.42 11.41 9.82
C GLY A 6 -14.53 11.00 8.65
N ALA A 7 -13.47 10.24 8.92
CA ALA A 7 -12.77 9.52 7.87
C ALA A 7 -13.80 8.60 7.22
N ASP A 8 -14.11 8.83 5.95
CA ASP A 8 -15.02 7.96 5.21
C ASP A 8 -14.47 6.52 5.28
N ARG A 9 -15.30 5.58 5.74
CA ARG A 9 -14.87 4.19 5.87
C ARG A 9 -14.77 3.62 4.46
N ALA A 10 -13.65 3.00 4.15
CA ALA A 10 -13.47 2.24 2.92
C ALA A 10 -13.81 0.77 3.16
N GLU A 11 -14.62 0.21 2.28
CA GLU A 11 -14.84 -1.23 2.19
C GLU A 11 -13.76 -1.84 1.30
N ILE A 12 -13.07 -2.88 1.80
CA ILE A 12 -12.00 -3.55 1.07
C ILE A 12 -12.59 -4.69 0.25
N TYR A 13 -12.32 -4.69 -1.06
CA TYR A 13 -12.80 -5.76 -1.95
C TYR A 13 -11.80 -6.90 -2.08
N SER A 14 -10.51 -6.58 -2.19
CA SER A 14 -9.46 -7.57 -2.39
C SER A 14 -8.15 -7.09 -1.77
N LEU A 15 -7.35 -8.05 -1.31
CA LEU A 15 -5.98 -7.83 -0.86
C LEU A 15 -5.09 -8.99 -1.33
N ALA A 16 -3.81 -8.70 -1.55
CA ALA A 16 -2.82 -9.73 -1.89
C ALA A 16 -1.44 -9.35 -1.37
N PHE A 17 -0.68 -10.34 -0.91
CA PHE A 17 0.73 -10.19 -0.55
C PHE A 17 1.62 -10.49 -1.75
N SER A 18 2.76 -9.79 -1.87
CA SER A 18 3.81 -10.24 -2.78
C SER A 18 4.37 -11.57 -2.29
N SER A 19 4.95 -12.37 -3.19
CA SER A 19 5.57 -13.65 -2.85
C SER A 19 6.68 -13.54 -1.79
N THR A 20 7.35 -12.39 -1.75
CA THR A 20 8.40 -12.06 -0.77
C THR A 20 7.86 -11.50 0.55
N ALA A 21 6.54 -11.29 0.67
CA ALA A 21 5.90 -10.60 1.79
C ALA A 21 6.48 -9.20 2.10
N GLU A 22 7.07 -8.55 1.09
CA GLU A 22 7.56 -7.17 1.18
C GLU A 22 6.46 -6.16 0.88
N TRP A 23 5.41 -6.57 0.16
CA TRP A 23 4.36 -5.68 -0.31
C TRP A 23 2.97 -6.25 -0.05
N LEU A 24 2.03 -5.37 0.23
CA LEU A 24 0.60 -5.64 0.30
C LEU A 24 -0.11 -4.73 -0.69
N VAL A 25 -0.91 -5.29 -1.60
CA VAL A 25 -1.81 -4.53 -2.47
C VAL A 25 -3.25 -4.67 -1.99
N VAL A 26 -4.02 -3.59 -2.07
CA VAL A 26 -5.41 -3.52 -1.58
C VAL A 26 -6.29 -2.75 -2.56
N SER A 27 -7.48 -3.26 -2.87
CA SER A 27 -8.54 -2.54 -3.60
C SER A 27 -9.69 -2.16 -2.67
N SER A 28 -10.41 -1.07 -2.97
CA SER A 28 -11.54 -0.62 -2.15
C SER A 28 -12.73 -0.07 -2.96
N ASP A 29 -13.85 0.16 -2.27
CA ASP A 29 -15.05 0.84 -2.77
C ASP A 29 -14.80 2.27 -3.25
N LYS A 30 -13.68 2.89 -2.86
CA LYS A 30 -13.31 4.25 -3.25
C LYS A 30 -12.71 4.35 -4.66
N GLY A 31 -12.76 3.25 -5.44
CA GLY A 31 -12.14 3.21 -6.77
C GLY A 31 -10.62 3.43 -6.71
N THR A 32 -9.97 3.00 -5.62
CA THR A 32 -8.52 3.11 -5.46
C THR A 32 -7.89 1.76 -5.16
N ILE A 33 -6.71 1.57 -5.75
CA ILE A 33 -5.75 0.53 -5.38
C ILE A 33 -4.60 1.17 -4.63
N HIS A 34 -4.15 0.55 -3.55
CA HIS A 34 -3.00 0.99 -2.76
C HIS A 34 -1.99 -0.15 -2.61
N VAL A 35 -0.70 0.16 -2.77
CA VAL A 35 0.41 -0.74 -2.43
C VAL A 35 1.12 -0.21 -1.19
N PHE A 36 1.27 -1.05 -0.17
CA PHE A 36 1.95 -0.77 1.09
C PHE A 36 3.23 -1.61 1.18
N GLY A 37 4.30 -1.01 1.72
CA GLY A 37 5.47 -1.77 2.13
C GLY A 37 5.23 -2.47 3.46
N LEU A 38 5.79 -3.66 3.62
CA LEU A 38 5.69 -4.45 4.83
C LEU A 38 7.05 -4.52 5.52
N LYS A 39 7.07 -4.20 6.81
CA LYS A 39 8.24 -4.38 7.67
C LYS A 39 8.13 -5.72 8.38
N VAL A 40 8.71 -6.76 7.80
CA VAL A 40 8.87 -8.04 8.50
C VAL A 40 9.99 -7.86 9.52
N ASN A 41 9.62 -7.61 10.78
CA ASN A 41 10.57 -7.77 11.88
C ASN A 41 10.90 -9.26 11.95
N SER A 42 12.03 -9.67 11.38
CA SER A 42 12.61 -11.00 11.57
C SER A 42 12.90 -11.17 13.07
N GLY A 43 11.89 -11.54 13.83
CA GLY A 43 11.97 -11.79 15.26
C GLY A 43 12.79 -13.05 15.48
N VAL A 44 14.12 -12.90 15.49
CA VAL A 44 14.91 -13.68 16.43
C VAL A 44 14.59 -13.05 17.80
N PRO A 45 13.92 -13.77 18.73
CA PRO A 45 13.87 -13.32 20.09
C PRO A 45 15.33 -13.32 20.57
N GLN A 46 15.91 -12.15 20.80
CA GLN A 46 17.15 -12.05 21.58
C GLN A 46 16.81 -12.48 23.00
N ILE A 47 16.91 -13.79 23.24
CA ILE A 47 17.03 -14.37 24.56
C ILE A 47 18.43 -14.02 25.05
N ASP A 48 18.47 -13.28 26.15
CA ASP A 48 19.57 -13.04 27.09
C ASP A 48 20.77 -12.19 26.62
N LYS A 49 20.85 -10.95 27.12
CA LYS A 49 21.95 -10.52 28.03
C LYS A 49 21.73 -9.11 28.64
N PRO A 50 22.34 -8.84 29.81
CA PRO A 50 21.83 -7.93 30.83
C PRO A 50 22.29 -6.49 30.68
N TYR A 51 21.59 -5.61 31.41
CA TYR A 51 21.90 -4.22 31.69
C TYR A 51 23.40 -3.91 31.81
N THR A 52 23.90 -3.05 30.92
CA THR A 52 25.00 -2.12 31.21
C THR A 52 24.70 -0.80 30.54
N SER A 53 24.56 0.23 31.38
CA SER A 53 24.48 1.65 31.04
C SER A 53 25.79 2.19 30.48
N SER A 54 25.76 2.85 29.32
CA SER A 54 26.65 3.97 28.98
C SER A 54 26.25 4.58 27.63
N ASP A 55 25.93 5.87 27.65
CA ASP A 55 25.68 6.76 26.53
C ASP A 55 26.84 6.82 25.52
N VAL A 56 26.54 6.90 24.20
CA VAL A 56 27.12 7.89 23.26
C VAL A 56 26.16 8.09 22.07
N ASN A 57 25.80 9.35 21.81
CA ASN A 57 25.03 9.81 20.65
C ASN A 57 25.79 9.63 19.33
N VAL A 58 25.14 9.09 18.29
CA VAL A 58 25.39 9.48 16.90
C VAL A 58 24.04 9.70 16.21
N THR A 59 23.67 10.97 16.13
CA THR A 59 22.49 11.48 15.43
C THR A 59 22.76 11.48 13.92
N LEU A 60 21.98 10.74 13.15
CA LEU A 60 21.88 10.95 11.69
C LEU A 60 20.45 11.40 11.38
N PRO A 61 20.23 12.57 10.76
CA PRO A 61 18.90 13.08 10.53
C PRO A 61 18.33 12.42 9.28
N THR A 62 17.59 11.33 9.43
CA THR A 62 16.65 10.92 8.37
C THR A 62 15.51 11.93 8.34
N THR A 63 15.52 12.72 7.27
CA THR A 63 14.49 13.64 6.80
C THR A 63 13.09 13.23 7.25
N GLY A 64 12.64 13.90 8.30
CA GLY A 64 11.35 13.66 8.92
C GLY A 64 10.23 14.06 7.99
N SER A 65 9.37 13.11 7.67
CA SER A 65 7.94 13.42 7.59
C SER A 65 7.28 12.67 8.74
N SER A 66 7.32 13.28 9.93
CA SER A 66 6.55 12.83 11.08
C SER A 66 5.52 13.93 11.35
N LEU A 67 4.25 13.64 11.09
CA LEU A 67 3.17 14.43 11.66
C LEU A 67 3.27 14.25 13.19
N SER A 68 3.83 15.26 13.84
CA SER A 68 4.21 15.30 15.25
C SER A 68 3.02 15.53 16.19
N PHE A 69 1.85 15.01 15.85
CA PHE A 69 0.65 15.15 16.68
C PHE A 69 0.22 13.75 17.13
N ILE A 70 0.19 13.54 18.45
CA ILE A 70 -0.17 12.31 19.19
C ILE A 70 1.03 11.39 19.52
N ARG A 71 2.00 11.90 20.29
CA ARG A 71 2.90 11.06 21.10
C ARG A 71 2.20 10.69 22.41
N GLY A 72 1.59 9.50 22.49
CA GLY A 72 1.27 8.94 23.81
C GLY A 72 0.25 7.81 23.91
N VAL A 73 -0.55 7.50 22.89
CA VAL A 73 -1.69 6.56 23.06
C VAL A 73 -1.92 5.58 21.91
N LEU A 74 -1.09 5.58 20.87
CA LEU A 74 -1.21 4.61 19.78
C LEU A 74 -0.03 3.63 19.80
N PRO A 75 -0.27 2.31 19.76
CA PRO A 75 0.77 1.31 19.64
C PRO A 75 1.70 1.62 18.45
N LYS A 76 3.00 1.31 18.55
CA LYS A 76 3.98 1.59 17.49
C LYS A 76 3.64 0.96 16.13
N TYR A 77 2.83 -0.10 16.10
CA TYR A 77 2.32 -0.70 14.87
C TYR A 77 1.24 0.14 14.16
N PHE A 78 0.78 1.22 14.79
CA PHE A 78 -0.22 2.16 14.28
C PHE A 78 0.39 3.44 13.69
N SER A 79 1.71 3.48 13.43
CA SER A 79 2.26 4.50 12.54
C SER A 79 1.74 4.21 11.14
N SER A 80 0.60 4.80 10.76
CA SER A 80 -0.02 4.62 9.46
C SER A 80 1.00 4.91 8.37
N GLU A 81 1.57 3.86 7.78
CA GLU A 81 2.40 4.02 6.60
C GLU A 81 1.45 4.36 5.45
N TRP A 82 1.59 5.56 4.91
CA TRP A 82 0.91 5.92 3.67
C TRP A 82 1.29 4.90 2.60
N SER A 83 0.35 4.59 1.70
CA SER A 83 0.64 3.72 0.56
C SER A 83 1.85 4.24 -0.19
N VAL A 84 2.74 3.35 -0.57
CA VAL A 84 3.90 3.65 -1.41
C VAL A 84 3.42 4.06 -2.78
N ALA A 85 2.45 3.35 -3.33
CA ALA A 85 1.86 3.70 -4.60
C ALA A 85 0.34 3.55 -4.61
N GLN A 86 -0.32 4.29 -5.48
CA GLN A 86 -1.77 4.22 -5.68
C GLN A 86 -2.16 4.22 -7.16
N PHE A 87 -3.30 3.63 -7.47
CA PHE A 87 -3.90 3.68 -8.81
C PHE A 87 -5.39 3.97 -8.69
N ARG A 88 -5.92 4.84 -9.57
CA ARG A 88 -7.35 5.19 -9.58
C ARG A 88 -8.07 4.34 -10.61
N LEU A 89 -9.24 3.86 -10.24
CA LEU A 89 -10.14 3.08 -11.08
C LEU A 89 -11.49 3.78 -11.17
N PRO A 90 -12.29 3.48 -12.21
CA PRO A 90 -13.69 3.87 -12.23
C PRO A 90 -14.43 3.36 -10.99
N GLU A 91 -15.19 4.24 -10.33
CA GLU A 91 -16.04 3.85 -9.21
C GLU A 91 -17.22 2.98 -9.68
N GLY A 92 -17.80 2.20 -8.76
CA GLY A 92 -18.99 1.39 -9.02
C GLY A 92 -18.74 -0.02 -9.56
N SER A 93 -17.48 -0.43 -9.73
CA SER A 93 -17.09 -1.82 -10.01
C SER A 93 -16.24 -2.37 -8.85
N GLN A 94 -16.29 -3.70 -8.64
CA GLN A 94 -15.41 -4.38 -7.70
C GLN A 94 -14.18 -4.90 -8.44
N TYR A 95 -13.02 -4.77 -7.79
CA TYR A 95 -11.74 -5.11 -8.40
C TYR A 95 -10.97 -6.09 -7.53
N ILE A 96 -10.51 -7.18 -8.14
CA ILE A 96 -9.59 -8.14 -7.54
C ILE A 96 -8.16 -7.75 -7.93
N VAL A 97 -7.23 -7.87 -6.99
CA VAL A 97 -5.82 -7.48 -7.18
C VAL A 97 -4.89 -8.66 -6.92
N ALA A 98 -3.79 -8.69 -7.68
CA ALA A 98 -2.69 -9.63 -7.48
C ALA A 98 -1.36 -8.99 -7.87
N PHE A 99 -0.25 -9.51 -7.35
CA PHE A 99 1.09 -9.18 -7.88
C PHE A 99 1.34 -9.97 -9.16
N GLY A 100 1.75 -9.26 -10.21
CA GLY A 100 2.16 -9.86 -11.47
C GLY A 100 3.56 -10.50 -11.38
N HIS A 101 3.94 -11.21 -12.44
CA HIS A 101 5.25 -11.87 -12.50
C HIS A 101 6.42 -10.89 -12.68
N GLN A 102 6.16 -9.75 -13.35
CA GLN A 102 7.16 -8.70 -13.53
C GLN A 102 7.38 -7.94 -12.23
N LYS A 103 8.63 -7.52 -11.99
CA LYS A 103 9.01 -6.80 -10.77
C LYS A 103 8.15 -5.54 -10.59
N ASN A 104 7.70 -5.31 -9.36
CA ASN A 104 6.90 -4.17 -8.95
C ASN A 104 5.65 -3.94 -9.82
N THR A 105 5.07 -5.03 -10.32
CA THR A 105 3.89 -4.97 -11.19
C THR A 105 2.72 -5.62 -10.48
N ILE A 106 1.56 -5.01 -10.58
CA ILE A 106 0.28 -5.57 -10.14
C ILE A 106 -0.63 -5.81 -11.34
N VAL A 107 -1.53 -6.76 -11.18
CA VAL A 107 -2.62 -7.05 -12.10
C VAL A 107 -3.92 -6.76 -11.37
N ILE A 108 -4.86 -6.13 -12.06
CA ILE A 108 -6.17 -5.74 -11.55
C ILE A 108 -7.23 -6.30 -12.50
N LEU A 109 -8.22 -6.99 -11.95
CA LEU A 109 -9.36 -7.53 -12.67
C LEU A 109 -10.65 -6.93 -12.11
N GLY A 110 -11.40 -6.21 -12.92
CA GLY A 110 -12.71 -5.66 -12.57
C GLY A 110 -13.86 -6.58 -12.95
N MET A 111 -14.92 -6.57 -12.15
CA MET A 111 -16.17 -7.29 -12.45
C MET A 111 -16.87 -6.78 -13.71
N ASP A 112 -16.56 -5.57 -14.17
CA ASP A 112 -16.99 -4.96 -15.43
C ASP A 112 -16.19 -5.45 -16.65
N GLY A 113 -15.34 -6.47 -16.47
CA GLY A 113 -14.51 -7.06 -17.51
C GLY A 113 -13.18 -6.33 -17.75
N SER A 114 -12.90 -5.26 -17.00
CA SER A 114 -11.66 -4.52 -17.12
C SER A 114 -10.46 -5.32 -16.62
N PHE A 115 -9.37 -5.29 -17.38
CA PHE A 115 -8.06 -5.79 -17.01
C PHE A 115 -7.08 -4.63 -17.02
N TYR A 116 -6.30 -4.48 -15.96
CA TYR A 116 -5.18 -3.54 -15.91
C TYR A 116 -3.91 -4.25 -15.49
N ARG A 117 -2.80 -3.80 -16.07
CA ARG A 117 -1.45 -4.09 -15.57
C ARG A 117 -0.79 -2.78 -15.21
N CYS A 118 -0.43 -2.60 -13.95
CA CYS A 118 0.16 -1.35 -13.45
C CYS A 118 1.51 -1.63 -12.79
N GLN A 119 2.46 -0.73 -12.96
CA GLN A 119 3.77 -0.79 -12.31
C GLN A 119 3.90 0.34 -11.29
N PHE A 120 4.45 0.00 -10.12
CA PHE A 120 4.76 0.96 -9.07
C PHE A 120 6.26 1.17 -8.90
N ASP A 121 6.66 2.38 -8.50
CA ASP A 121 8.02 2.68 -8.08
C ASP A 121 8.11 2.50 -6.54
N PRO A 122 8.95 1.56 -6.03
CA PRO A 122 9.11 1.36 -4.60
C PRO A 122 9.90 2.48 -3.89
N VAL A 123 10.61 3.32 -4.65
CA VAL A 123 11.43 4.44 -4.13
C VAL A 123 10.64 5.74 -4.18
N THR A 124 10.05 6.04 -5.34
CA THR A 124 9.25 7.25 -5.54
C THR A 124 7.80 6.98 -5.20
N ARG A 125 7.31 7.54 -4.08
CA ARG A 125 5.90 7.41 -3.74
C ARG A 125 5.02 8.16 -4.73
N GLY A 126 3.88 7.59 -5.11
CA GLY A 126 2.94 8.29 -5.98
C GLY A 126 1.99 7.41 -6.76
N GLU A 127 1.60 7.89 -7.94
CA GLU A 127 0.70 7.18 -8.83
C GLU A 127 1.43 6.06 -9.58
N MET A 128 0.76 4.92 -9.75
CA MET A 128 1.27 3.81 -10.56
C MET A 128 1.15 4.12 -12.05
N THR A 129 2.11 3.62 -12.83
CA THR A 129 2.06 3.70 -14.30
C THR A 129 1.19 2.55 -14.83
N GLN A 130 0.14 2.85 -15.56
CA GLN A 130 -0.60 1.85 -16.33
C GLN A 130 0.26 1.39 -17.52
N LEU A 131 0.52 0.09 -17.59
CA LEU A 131 1.26 -0.55 -18.67
C LEU A 131 0.33 -1.14 -19.73
N GLU A 132 -0.78 -1.74 -19.31
CA GLU A 132 -1.78 -2.34 -20.20
C GLU A 132 -3.20 -2.09 -19.67
N PHE A 133 -4.15 -2.04 -20.60
CA PHE A 133 -5.58 -2.05 -20.33
C PHE A 133 -6.33 -2.78 -21.45
N TYR A 134 -7.27 -3.64 -21.06
CA TYR A 134 -8.21 -4.30 -21.97
C TYR A 134 -9.57 -4.42 -21.28
N ASN A 135 -10.67 -4.42 -22.04
CA ASN A 135 -11.96 -4.87 -21.53
C ASN A 135 -12.35 -6.20 -22.18
N ILE A 136 -12.35 -7.26 -21.39
CA ILE A 136 -12.58 -8.63 -21.85
C ILE A 136 -14.04 -8.81 -22.33
N LEU A 137 -14.98 -8.04 -21.78
CA LEU A 137 -16.40 -8.08 -22.14
C LEU A 137 -16.75 -7.18 -23.34
N LYS A 138 -15.86 -6.27 -23.72
CA LYS A 138 -16.01 -5.35 -24.85
C LYS A 138 -14.76 -5.45 -25.73
N PRO A 139 -14.62 -6.54 -26.52
CA PRO A 139 -13.53 -6.62 -27.47
C PRO A 139 -13.63 -5.45 -28.45
N GLU A 140 -12.49 -4.82 -28.76
CA GLU A 140 -12.38 -3.72 -29.73
C GLU A 140 -13.12 -4.11 -31.02
N GLU A 141 -14.06 -3.27 -31.46
CA GLU A 141 -14.69 -3.46 -32.77
C GLU A 141 -13.62 -3.26 -33.85
N THR A 142 -13.11 -4.34 -34.42
CA THR A 142 -12.28 -4.27 -35.64
C THR A 142 -13.17 -3.82 -36.79
N PHE A 143 -13.01 -2.55 -37.21
CA PHE A 143 -13.55 -2.02 -38.46
C PHE A 143 -12.85 -2.58 -39.69
#